data_AF-A0A7S2MEJ7-F1
#
_entry.id   AF-A0A7S2MEJ7-F1
#
_cell.length_a   1.000
_cell.length_b   1.000
_cell.length_c   1.000
_cell.angle_alpha   90.00
_cell.angle_beta   90.00
_cell.angle_gamma   90.00
#
_symmetry.space_group_name_H-M   'P 1'
#
loop_
_entity.id
_entity.type
_entity.pdbx_description
1 polymer ?
#
loop_
_entity_poly.entity_id
_entity_poly.type
_entity_poly.pdbx_seq_one_letter_code
_entity_poly.pdbx_strand_id
1 'polypeptide(L)'
;TIIAGYRLAMKQAIKYVQENLSVKVDKLEQDVLLSIAKTSLSSKFVGAESDLFGKIIVDAIKAVKITGADGKAKYPVNQVNVLKSHGQSSTESTLVAGGYALQLMRASQEMPTSVTPAKIALLDFDLKKHRMSMNVNIVIDDPEELEKVRQKEMDITKERIQ
;
A
#
# COMPACT_ATOMS: atom_id res chain seq x y z
N THR A 1 37.15 -26.05 19.20
CA THR A 1 37.84 -26.14 17.91
C THR A 1 36.90 -26.03 16.71
N ILE A 2 35.79 -26.78 16.66
CA ILE A 2 34.85 -26.77 15.51
C ILE A 2 34.17 -25.39 15.31
N ILE A 3 33.63 -24.78 16.38
CA ILE A 3 32.94 -23.48 16.31
C ILE A 3 33.88 -22.35 15.83
N ALA A 4 35.13 -22.36 16.30
CA ALA A 4 36.13 -21.39 15.88
C ALA A 4 36.51 -21.56 14.41
N GLY A 5 36.63 -22.81 13.94
CA GLY A 5 36.84 -23.14 12.53
C GLY A 5 35.72 -22.62 11.63
N TYR A 6 34.45 -22.86 11.98
CA TYR A 6 33.30 -22.34 11.21
C TYR A 6 33.25 -20.81 11.17
N ARG A 7 33.59 -20.13 12.28
CA ARG A 7 33.66 -18.66 12.29
C ARG A 7 34.76 -18.13 11.36
N LEU A 8 35.91 -18.78 11.33
CA LEU A 8 37.01 -18.40 10.42
C LEU A 8 36.62 -18.64 8.96
N ALA A 9 36.03 -19.81 8.66
CA ALA A 9 35.55 -20.16 7.33
C ALA A 9 34.44 -19.20 6.86
N MET A 10 33.50 -18.84 7.73
CA MET A 10 32.45 -17.86 7.44
C MET A 10 33.02 -16.50 7.05
N LYS A 11 34.05 -16.01 7.77
CA LYS A 11 34.69 -14.73 7.43
C LYS A 11 35.34 -14.77 6.05
N GLN A 12 36.05 -15.86 5.73
CA GLN A 12 36.68 -16.03 4.41
C GLN A 12 35.63 -16.16 3.30
N ALA A 13 34.53 -16.87 3.55
CA ALA A 13 33.42 -17.00 2.61
C ALA A 13 32.76 -15.64 2.32
N ILE A 14 32.50 -14.83 3.36
CA ILE A 14 31.96 -13.47 3.19
C ILE A 14 32.90 -12.60 2.35
N LYS A 15 34.22 -12.67 2.65
CA LYS A 15 35.23 -11.92 1.89
C LYS A 15 35.23 -12.33 0.41
N TYR A 16 35.22 -13.63 0.13
CA TYR A 16 35.16 -14.15 -1.24
C TYR A 16 33.89 -13.69 -1.99
N VAL A 17 32.74 -13.67 -1.31
CA VAL A 17 31.47 -13.19 -1.89
C VAL A 17 31.55 -11.70 -2.24
N GLN A 18 32.13 -10.88 -1.37
CA GLN A 18 32.28 -9.45 -1.62
C GLN A 18 33.24 -9.15 -2.77
N GLU A 19 34.32 -9.91 -2.91
CA GLU A 19 35.35 -9.68 -3.93
C GLU A 19 34.93 -10.20 -5.31
N ASN A 20 34.30 -11.38 -5.38
CA ASN A 20 34.10 -12.10 -6.64
C ASN A 20 32.64 -12.15 -7.13
N LEU A 21 31.65 -11.96 -6.25
CA LEU A 21 30.22 -12.08 -6.60
C LEU A 21 29.45 -10.76 -6.49
N SER A 22 30.02 -9.71 -5.92
CA SER A 22 29.34 -8.42 -5.77
C SER A 22 29.54 -7.52 -7.00
N VAL A 23 28.45 -7.23 -7.69
CA VAL A 23 28.42 -6.23 -8.77
C VAL A 23 27.82 -4.94 -8.23
N LYS A 24 28.44 -3.79 -8.53
CA LYS A 24 27.91 -2.48 -8.12
C LYS A 24 26.57 -2.20 -8.79
N VAL A 25 25.61 -1.75 -7.97
CA VAL A 25 24.18 -1.56 -8.30
C VAL A 25 23.95 -0.45 -9.34
N ASP A 26 24.89 0.48 -9.52
CA ASP A 26 24.75 1.65 -10.40
C ASP A 26 24.65 1.30 -11.90
N LYS A 27 24.93 0.04 -12.27
CA LYS A 27 24.85 -0.46 -13.66
C LYS A 27 23.76 -1.52 -13.86
N LEU A 28 22.80 -1.66 -12.94
CA LEU A 28 21.75 -2.67 -13.07
C LEU A 28 20.70 -2.24 -14.10
N GLU A 29 20.78 -2.86 -15.27
CA GLU A 29 19.77 -2.77 -16.31
C GLU A 29 18.47 -3.48 -15.88
N GLN A 30 17.36 -3.10 -16.50
CA GLN A 30 16.05 -3.68 -16.22
C GLN A 30 16.01 -5.20 -16.42
N ASP A 31 16.79 -5.71 -17.36
CA ASP A 31 16.85 -7.14 -17.69
C ASP A 31 17.47 -7.97 -16.56
N VAL A 32 18.43 -7.39 -15.82
CA VAL A 32 19.04 -8.05 -14.66
C VAL A 32 18.03 -8.14 -13.52
N LEU A 33 17.26 -7.07 -13.27
CA LEU A 33 16.20 -7.08 -12.26
C LEU A 33 15.10 -8.09 -12.59
N LEU A 34 14.74 -8.18 -13.88
CA LEU A 34 13.74 -9.11 -14.38
C LEU A 34 14.23 -10.57 -14.23
N SER A 35 15.51 -10.83 -14.48
CA SER A 35 16.13 -12.14 -14.24
C SER A 35 16.11 -12.53 -12.76
N ILE A 36 16.47 -11.60 -11.86
CA ILE A 36 16.42 -11.83 -10.40
C ILE A 36 15.00 -12.15 -9.93
N ALA A 37 14.00 -11.40 -10.44
CA ALA A 37 12.60 -11.64 -10.13
C ALA A 37 12.15 -13.03 -10.60
N LYS A 38 12.51 -13.43 -11.83
CA LYS A 38 12.20 -14.76 -12.38
C LYS A 38 12.81 -15.89 -11.54
N THR A 39 14.08 -15.78 -11.17
CA THR A 39 14.74 -16.78 -10.31
C THR A 39 14.05 -16.92 -8.96
N SER A 40 13.53 -15.83 -8.40
CA SER A 40 12.81 -15.85 -7.12
C SER A 40 11.37 -16.40 -7.20
N LEU A 41 10.80 -16.41 -8.40
CA LEU A 41 9.45 -16.90 -8.69
C LEU A 41 9.44 -18.35 -9.18
N SER A 42 10.52 -18.84 -9.78
CA SER A 42 10.59 -20.16 -10.41
C SER A 42 10.28 -21.31 -9.45
N SER A 43 10.61 -21.17 -8.16
CA SER A 43 10.35 -22.19 -7.14
C SER A 43 8.95 -22.10 -6.52
N LYS A 44 8.07 -21.21 -7.03
CA LYS A 44 6.74 -20.95 -6.48
C LYS A 44 5.68 -21.32 -7.51
N PHE A 45 4.43 -21.43 -7.06
CA PHE A 45 3.27 -21.70 -7.93
C PHE A 45 3.18 -20.73 -9.12
N VAL A 46 3.59 -19.48 -8.92
CA VAL A 46 3.59 -18.40 -9.92
C VAL A 46 4.74 -18.53 -10.93
N GLY A 47 5.59 -19.56 -10.82
CA GLY A 47 6.75 -19.77 -11.67
C GLY A 47 6.42 -19.96 -13.15
N ALA A 48 5.27 -20.58 -13.46
CA ALA A 48 4.79 -20.77 -14.84
C ALA A 48 4.55 -19.44 -15.58
N GLU A 49 4.21 -18.38 -14.84
CA GLU A 49 3.93 -17.04 -15.36
C GLU A 49 4.98 -16.02 -14.90
N SER A 50 6.19 -16.49 -14.60
CA SER A 50 7.27 -15.67 -14.06
C SER A 50 7.66 -14.49 -14.95
N ASP A 51 7.43 -14.59 -16.27
CA ASP A 51 7.65 -13.49 -17.22
C ASP A 51 6.70 -12.32 -17.02
N LEU A 52 5.41 -12.60 -16.79
CA LEU A 52 4.38 -11.59 -16.58
C LEU A 52 4.57 -10.93 -15.20
N PHE A 53 4.63 -11.75 -14.15
CA PHE A 53 4.78 -11.26 -12.78
C PHE A 53 6.14 -10.59 -12.55
N GLY A 54 7.20 -11.04 -13.23
CA GLY A 54 8.51 -10.40 -13.18
C GLY A 54 8.46 -8.95 -13.66
N LYS A 55 7.76 -8.68 -14.77
CA LYS A 55 7.54 -7.30 -15.26
C LYS A 55 6.74 -6.47 -14.26
N ILE A 56 5.61 -7.01 -13.79
CA ILE A 56 4.73 -6.33 -12.81
C ILE A 56 5.50 -5.93 -11.55
N ILE A 57 6.31 -6.85 -10.99
CA ILE A 57 7.07 -6.60 -9.76
C ILE A 57 8.12 -5.52 -9.98
N VAL A 58 8.87 -5.59 -11.08
CA VAL A 58 9.92 -4.60 -11.38
C VAL A 58 9.32 -3.22 -11.58
N ASP A 59 8.22 -3.11 -12.31
CA ASP A 59 7.55 -1.84 -12.58
C ASP A 59 6.91 -1.27 -11.31
N ALA A 60 6.27 -2.11 -10.49
CA ALA A 60 5.70 -1.71 -9.21
C ALA A 60 6.77 -1.15 -8.26
N ILE A 61 7.90 -1.86 -8.09
CA ILE A 61 8.96 -1.40 -7.18
C ILE A 61 9.62 -0.12 -7.68
N LYS A 62 9.81 0.03 -9.00
CA LYS A 62 10.33 1.28 -9.58
C LYS A 62 9.42 2.47 -9.32
N ALA A 63 8.10 2.29 -9.37
CA ALA A 63 7.13 3.35 -9.14
C ALA A 63 7.16 3.89 -7.70
N VAL A 64 7.57 3.07 -6.74
CA VAL A 64 7.60 3.39 -5.30
C VAL A 64 8.98 3.94 -4.87
N LYS A 65 9.83 4.33 -5.82
CA LYS A 65 11.14 4.89 -5.51
C LYS A 65 11.00 6.20 -4.72
N ILE A 66 11.48 6.21 -3.48
CA ILE A 66 11.60 7.42 -2.67
C ILE A 66 13.07 7.80 -2.55
N THR A 67 13.41 9.01 -2.97
CA THR A 67 14.72 9.61 -2.67
C THR A 67 14.65 10.24 -1.28
N GLY A 68 15.35 9.66 -0.31
CA GLY A 68 15.50 10.28 1.00
C GLY A 68 16.32 11.56 0.94
N ALA A 69 16.29 12.36 2.02
CA ALA A 69 17.08 13.58 2.15
C ALA A 69 18.59 13.34 1.97
N ASP A 70 19.08 12.14 2.29
CA ASP A 70 20.48 11.72 2.15
C ASP A 70 20.88 11.34 0.70
N GLY A 71 19.99 11.54 -0.28
CA GLY A 71 20.22 11.16 -1.68
C GLY A 71 20.19 9.64 -1.96
N LYS A 72 20.02 8.81 -0.93
CA LYS A 72 19.87 7.35 -1.07
C LYS A 72 18.44 7.00 -1.51
N ALA A 73 18.32 6.30 -2.63
CA ALA A 73 17.07 5.72 -3.07
C ALA A 73 16.64 4.58 -2.13
N LYS A 74 15.45 4.72 -1.53
CA LYS A 74 14.80 3.67 -0.74
C LYS A 74 13.56 3.19 -1.49
N TYR A 75 13.34 1.88 -1.44
CA TYR A 75 12.19 1.22 -2.06
C TYR A 75 11.38 0.54 -0.95
N PRO A 76 10.39 1.24 -0.36
CA PRO A 76 9.57 0.66 0.69
C PRO A 76 8.57 -0.35 0.11
N VAL A 77 8.79 -1.64 0.39
CA VAL A 77 7.91 -2.73 -0.09
C VAL A 77 6.48 -2.58 0.44
N ASN A 78 6.31 -2.00 1.64
CA ASN A 78 5.00 -1.82 2.29
C ASN A 78 4.08 -0.83 1.55
N GLN A 79 4.60 -0.02 0.63
CA GLN A 79 3.78 0.93 -0.13
C GLN A 79 3.14 0.29 -1.38
N VAL A 80 3.53 -0.94 -1.72
CA VAL A 80 2.86 -1.71 -2.78
C VAL A 80 1.68 -2.46 -2.16
N ASN A 81 0.46 -2.03 -2.47
CA ASN A 81 -0.74 -2.74 -2.04
C ASN A 81 -1.06 -3.89 -2.99
N VAL A 82 -1.31 -5.08 -2.43
CA VAL A 82 -1.66 -6.28 -3.20
C VAL A 82 -3.11 -6.64 -2.94
N LEU A 83 -3.96 -6.35 -3.92
CA LEU A 83 -5.38 -6.72 -3.86
C LEU A 83 -5.59 -8.13 -4.41
N LYS A 84 -6.28 -8.96 -3.63
CA LYS A 84 -6.65 -10.32 -4.03
C LYS A 84 -8.12 -10.34 -4.38
N SER A 85 -8.42 -10.49 -5.67
CA SER A 85 -9.77 -10.73 -6.16
C SER A 85 -9.84 -12.13 -6.74
N HIS A 86 -10.86 -12.90 -6.36
CA HIS A 86 -11.11 -14.21 -6.96
C HIS A 86 -11.85 -14.04 -8.27
N GLY A 87 -11.27 -14.50 -9.37
CA GLY A 87 -11.86 -14.45 -10.71
C GLY A 87 -10.78 -14.44 -11.79
N GLN A 88 -11.18 -14.76 -13.03
CA GLN A 88 -10.31 -14.79 -14.21
C GLN A 88 -9.06 -15.68 -14.06
N SER A 89 -8.18 -15.65 -15.06
CA SER A 89 -6.88 -16.35 -15.05
C SER A 89 -5.83 -15.54 -14.29
N SER A 90 -4.84 -16.21 -13.70
CA SER A 90 -3.66 -15.57 -13.10
C SER A 90 -2.93 -14.65 -14.09
N THR A 91 -2.96 -15.02 -15.37
CA THR A 91 -2.37 -14.25 -16.48
C THR A 91 -3.00 -12.88 -16.69
N GLU A 92 -4.23 -12.67 -16.21
CA GLU A 92 -4.97 -11.41 -16.34
C GLU A 92 -4.70 -10.44 -15.17
N SER A 93 -3.79 -10.82 -14.26
CA SER A 93 -3.31 -9.92 -13.21
C SER A 93 -2.64 -8.69 -13.83
N THR A 94 -3.09 -7.50 -13.45
CA THR A 94 -2.57 -6.24 -13.98
C THR A 94 -2.03 -5.34 -12.87
N LEU A 95 -1.04 -4.52 -13.23
CA LEU A 95 -0.57 -3.42 -12.39
C LEU A 95 -1.41 -2.18 -12.69
N VAL A 96 -1.94 -1.52 -11.65
CA VAL A 96 -2.57 -0.21 -11.79
C VAL A 96 -1.47 0.83 -12.04
N ALA A 97 -1.37 1.29 -13.29
CA ALA A 97 -0.32 2.22 -13.69
C ALA A 97 -0.47 3.59 -13.02
N GLY A 98 0.58 4.05 -12.34
CA GLY A 98 0.66 5.41 -11.78
C GLY A 98 -0.37 5.72 -10.69
N GLY A 99 -0.98 4.70 -10.09
CA GLY A 99 -2.05 4.86 -9.11
C GLY A 99 -1.94 3.89 -7.94
N TYR A 100 -2.83 4.08 -6.97
CA TYR A 100 -2.97 3.21 -5.81
C TYR A 100 -4.37 2.60 -5.81
N ALA A 101 -4.45 1.29 -5.60
CA ALA A 101 -5.72 0.58 -5.58
C ALA A 101 -6.21 0.42 -4.13
N LEU A 102 -7.45 0.81 -3.88
CA LEU A 102 -8.11 0.66 -2.58
C LEU A 102 -9.28 -0.32 -2.73
N GLN A 103 -9.37 -1.30 -1.85
CA GLN A 103 -10.52 -2.20 -1.77
C GLN A 103 -11.61 -1.55 -0.92
N LEU A 104 -12.31 -0.58 -1.52
CA LEU A 104 -13.43 0.11 -0.91
C LEU A 104 -14.65 0.03 -1.84
N MET A 105 -15.82 -0.05 -1.23
CA MET A 105 -17.10 0.06 -1.94
C MET A 105 -17.67 1.46 -1.79
N ARG A 106 -18.51 1.86 -2.75
CA ARG A 106 -19.26 3.12 -2.67
C ARG A 106 -20.19 3.07 -1.46
N ALA A 107 -20.33 4.21 -0.76
CA ALA A 107 -21.21 4.30 0.40
C ALA A 107 -22.70 4.26 0.02
N SER A 108 -23.06 4.85 -1.13
CA SER A 108 -24.41 4.81 -1.71
C SER A 108 -24.36 4.37 -3.17
N GLN A 109 -25.40 3.69 -3.64
CA GLN A 109 -25.55 3.28 -5.05
C GLN A 109 -25.78 4.47 -5.99
N GLU A 110 -26.28 5.59 -5.46
CA GLU A 110 -26.49 6.82 -6.22
C GLU A 110 -25.17 7.57 -6.50
N MET A 111 -24.06 7.18 -5.85
CA MET A 111 -22.76 7.76 -6.13
C MET A 111 -22.25 7.36 -7.52
N PRO A 112 -21.63 8.29 -8.27
CA PRO A 112 -21.17 8.02 -9.63
C PRO A 112 -20.18 6.86 -9.69
N THR A 113 -20.24 6.10 -10.79
CA THR A 113 -19.40 4.91 -10.94
C THR A 113 -17.95 5.24 -11.26
N SER A 114 -17.74 6.32 -12.01
CA SER A 114 -16.45 6.84 -12.46
C SER A 114 -16.48 8.37 -12.41
N VAL A 115 -15.36 8.99 -12.04
CA VAL A 115 -15.20 10.45 -11.95
C VAL A 115 -13.86 10.83 -12.56
N THR A 116 -13.88 11.63 -13.63
CA THR A 116 -12.68 12.18 -14.27
C THR A 116 -12.94 13.64 -14.70
N PRO A 117 -12.14 14.64 -14.27
CA PRO A 117 -11.08 14.64 -13.26
C PRO A 117 -11.62 14.66 -11.81
N ALA A 118 -11.00 13.89 -10.91
CA ALA A 118 -11.42 13.80 -9.52
C ALA A 118 -10.51 14.62 -8.58
N LYS A 119 -11.11 15.31 -7.61
CA LYS A 119 -10.39 15.87 -6.45
C LYS A 119 -10.54 14.87 -5.30
N ILE A 120 -9.42 14.42 -4.74
CA ILE A 120 -9.39 13.42 -3.66
C ILE A 120 -9.14 14.14 -2.34
N ALA A 121 -10.07 13.99 -1.40
CA ALA A 121 -9.91 14.45 -0.02
C ALA A 121 -9.57 13.25 0.89
N LEU A 122 -8.49 13.37 1.67
CA LEU A 122 -8.11 12.41 2.68
C LEU A 122 -8.56 12.95 4.04
N LEU A 123 -9.58 12.35 4.63
CA LEU A 123 -10.17 12.77 5.90
C LEU A 123 -9.93 11.68 6.96
N ASP A 124 -9.48 12.08 8.13
CA ASP A 124 -9.25 11.21 9.30
C ASP A 124 -10.36 11.37 10.36
N PHE A 125 -11.58 11.71 9.93
CA PHE A 125 -12.73 11.86 10.81
C PHE A 125 -14.01 11.32 10.18
N ASP A 126 -14.92 10.83 11.04
CA ASP A 126 -16.19 10.25 10.63
C ASP A 126 -17.25 11.31 10.31
N LEU A 127 -17.97 11.12 9.19
CA LEU A 127 -19.14 11.90 8.79
C LEU A 127 -20.44 11.25 9.30
N LYS A 128 -20.55 11.08 10.61
CA LYS A 128 -21.75 10.52 11.27
C LYS A 128 -22.44 11.59 12.11
N LYS A 129 -23.65 11.30 12.60
CA LYS A 129 -24.31 12.16 13.60
C LYS A 129 -23.37 12.37 14.78
N HIS A 130 -23.11 13.63 15.12
CA HIS A 130 -22.16 13.95 16.16
C HIS A 130 -22.75 13.55 17.51
N ARG A 131 -22.10 12.60 18.20
CA ARG A 131 -22.44 12.28 19.58
C ARG A 131 -21.68 13.21 20.50
N MET A 132 -22.39 13.76 21.48
CA MET A 132 -21.78 14.52 22.55
C MET A 132 -20.81 13.65 23.36
N SER A 133 -19.79 14.27 23.95
CA SER A 133 -18.83 13.57 24.80
C SER A 133 -19.52 12.91 26.01
N MET A 134 -18.98 11.80 26.51
CA MET A 134 -19.56 11.03 27.63
C MET A 134 -19.85 11.85 28.90
N ASN A 135 -19.20 12.99 29.09
CA ASN A 135 -19.36 13.84 30.28
C ASN A 135 -20.49 14.88 30.14
N VAL A 136 -21.26 14.89 29.05
CA VAL A 136 -22.34 15.85 28.81
C VAL A 136 -23.69 15.14 28.94
N ASN A 137 -24.45 15.48 29.97
CA ASN A 137 -25.84 15.07 30.12
C ASN A 137 -26.76 16.17 29.61
N ILE A 138 -27.61 15.84 28.65
CA ILE A 138 -28.64 16.74 28.14
C ILE A 138 -29.91 16.46 28.96
N VAL A 139 -30.29 17.41 29.80
CA VAL A 139 -31.59 17.41 30.49
C VAL A 139 -32.57 18.16 29.60
N ILE A 140 -33.74 17.57 29.36
CA ILE A 140 -34.77 18.11 28.47
C ILE A 140 -36.06 18.18 29.28
N ASP A 141 -36.56 19.41 29.47
CA ASP A 141 -37.77 19.67 30.25
C ASP A 141 -39.02 19.74 29.35
N ASP A 142 -38.85 20.17 28.09
CA ASP A 142 -39.92 20.33 27.10
C ASP A 142 -39.78 19.41 25.87
N PRO A 143 -40.87 18.83 25.34
CA PRO A 143 -40.82 17.93 24.18
C PRO A 143 -40.37 18.63 22.88
N GLU A 144 -40.58 19.94 22.74
CA GLU A 144 -40.12 20.71 21.57
C GLU A 144 -38.59 20.86 21.52
N GLU A 145 -37.91 20.85 22.68
CA GLU A 145 -36.47 20.96 22.75
C GLU A 145 -35.75 19.67 22.34
N LEU A 146 -36.40 18.52 22.53
CA LEU A 146 -35.90 17.22 22.07
C LEU A 146 -35.63 17.22 20.56
N GLU A 147 -36.54 17.81 19.78
CA GLU A 147 -36.41 17.87 18.32
C GLU A 147 -35.31 18.85 17.89
N LYS A 148 -35.17 19.98 18.58
CA LYS A 148 -34.10 20.96 18.38
C LYS A 148 -32.71 20.37 18.66
N VAL A 149 -32.55 19.61 19.75
CA VAL A 149 -31.29 18.93 20.09
C VAL A 149 -30.91 17.94 18.99
N ARG A 150 -31.88 17.14 18.50
CA ARG A 150 -31.65 16.18 17.43
C ARG A 150 -31.27 16.84 16.11
N GLN A 151 -31.87 17.98 15.77
CA GLN A 151 -31.47 18.77 14.59
C GLN A 151 -30.05 19.31 14.77
N LYS A 152 -29.73 19.86 15.94
CA LYS A 152 -28.40 20.42 16.25
C LYS A 152 -27.28 19.37 16.12
N GLU A 153 -27.51 18.13 16.55
CA GLU A 153 -26.55 17.02 16.34
C GLU A 153 -26.29 16.72 14.86
N MET A 154 -27.29 16.93 13.99
CA MET A 154 -27.15 16.75 12.54
C MET A 154 -26.49 17.97 11.88
N ASP A 155 -26.84 19.17 12.32
CA ASP A 155 -26.32 20.42 11.78
C ASP A 155 -24.82 20.59 12.05
N ILE A 156 -24.32 20.17 13.22
CA ILE A 156 -22.88 20.17 13.52
C ILE A 156 -22.09 19.37 12.46
N THR A 157 -22.61 18.22 12.02
CA THR A 157 -21.95 17.43 10.98
C THR A 157 -22.12 18.09 9.61
N LYS A 158 -23.26 18.72 9.33
CA LYS A 158 -23.54 19.43 8.07
C LYS A 158 -22.62 20.63 7.86
N GLU A 159 -22.37 21.43 8.90
CA GLU A 159 -21.44 22.56 8.87
C GLU A 159 -20.00 22.13 8.57
N ARG A 160 -19.59 20.92 8.98
CA ARG A 160 -18.25 20.38 8.66
C ARG A 160 -18.11 19.88 7.22
N ILE A 161 -19.23 19.63 6.54
CA ILE A 161 -19.27 19.11 5.17
C ILE A 161 -19.32 20.24 4.14
N GLN A 162 -19.92 21.38 4.49
CA GLN A 162 -19.95 22.60 3.67
C GLN A 162 -18.59 23.30 3.63
#